data_AF-A0A1Y4IIU0-F1
#
_entry.id   AF-A0A1Y4IIU0-F1
#
_cell.length_a   1.000
_cell.length_b   1.000
_cell.length_c   1.000
_cell.angle_alpha   90.00
_cell.angle_beta   90.00
_cell.angle_gamma   90.00
#
_symmetry.space_group_name_H-M   'P 1'
#
loop_
_entity.id
_entity.type
_entity.pdbx_description
1 polymer ?
#
loop_
_entity_poly.entity_id
_entity_poly.type
_entity_poly.pdbx_seq_one_letter_code
_entity_poly.pdbx_strand_id
1 'polypeptide(L)'
;MALQECGLNLNRVSKELQPHGSFEFPCAGYASHHTEKTEDTIPWHWHEEMEIIWIAEGQLKLKTSSSSFLLSKGQIAVINSNILHYAAAAADISERECLRCFQKMLQISPIQYLLKYRVMQGAKMLLEDPAASISEAAVRCGFDSPSNFTKMFRRFYNCTPREYRHMQIDGAVCHR
;
A
#
# COMPACT_ATOMS: atom_id res chain seq x y z
N MET A 1 17.89 9.40 -7.01
CA MET A 1 17.79 7.97 -6.70
C MET A 1 17.98 7.23 -8.01
N ALA A 2 18.96 6.33 -8.09
CA ALA A 2 19.11 5.50 -9.29
C ALA A 2 17.89 4.58 -9.41
N LEU A 3 17.34 4.47 -10.61
CA LEU A 3 16.23 3.59 -10.92
C LEU A 3 16.74 2.14 -10.76
N GLN A 4 16.19 1.40 -9.80
CA GLN A 4 16.51 -0.01 -9.61
C GLN A 4 15.73 -0.85 -10.64
N GLU A 5 16.28 -2.00 -11.05
CA GLU A 5 15.50 -3.00 -11.77
C GLU A 5 14.41 -3.55 -10.83
N CYS A 6 13.15 -3.53 -11.29
CA CYS A 6 12.03 -4.06 -10.52
C CYS A 6 11.95 -5.58 -10.74
N GLY A 7 12.41 -6.36 -9.75
CA GLY A 7 12.30 -7.81 -9.76
C GLY A 7 11.16 -8.26 -8.84
N LEU A 8 10.19 -9.00 -9.37
CA LEU A 8 9.08 -9.57 -8.61
C LEU A 8 9.50 -10.88 -7.91
N ASN A 9 9.47 -10.89 -6.58
CA ASN A 9 9.71 -12.07 -5.76
C ASN A 9 8.43 -12.48 -5.03
N LEU A 10 7.74 -13.52 -5.51
CA LEU A 10 6.43 -13.91 -5.00
C LEU A 10 6.49 -15.18 -4.13
N ASN A 11 5.66 -15.22 -3.10
CA ASN A 11 5.44 -16.44 -2.31
C ASN A 11 4.34 -17.34 -2.91
N ARG A 12 4.03 -18.46 -2.23
CA ARG A 12 3.01 -19.44 -2.67
C ARG A 12 1.57 -18.90 -2.75
N VAL A 13 1.29 -17.74 -2.17
CA VAL A 13 -0.02 -17.06 -2.20
C VAL A 13 0.04 -15.74 -2.99
N SER A 14 1.01 -15.61 -3.90
CA SER A 14 1.21 -14.43 -4.73
C SER A 14 1.45 -13.13 -3.95
N LYS A 15 1.92 -13.21 -2.71
CA LYS A 15 2.40 -12.04 -1.98
C LYS A 15 3.79 -11.69 -2.50
N GLU A 16 4.01 -10.44 -2.86
CA GLU A 16 5.36 -9.94 -3.11
C GLU A 16 6.15 -9.83 -1.79
N LEU A 17 7.35 -10.38 -1.81
CA LEU A 17 8.28 -10.44 -0.70
C LEU A 17 9.40 -9.42 -0.82
N GLN A 18 9.51 -8.74 -1.97
CA GLN A 18 10.52 -7.72 -2.19
C GLN A 18 10.19 -6.49 -1.34
N PRO A 19 11.03 -6.10 -0.37
CA PRO A 19 10.79 -4.90 0.40
C PRO A 19 11.01 -3.66 -0.47
N HIS A 20 10.06 -2.73 -0.46
CA HIS A 20 10.17 -1.45 -1.15
C HIS A 20 10.43 -0.30 -0.18
N GLY A 21 11.52 0.44 -0.43
CA GLY A 21 11.93 1.56 0.41
C GLY A 21 12.66 1.14 1.68
N SER A 22 12.64 2.03 2.66
CA SER A 22 13.24 1.84 3.99
C SER A 22 12.24 2.22 5.06
N PHE A 23 12.60 1.94 6.31
CA PHE A 23 11.78 2.33 7.46
C PHE A 23 11.53 3.86 7.54
N GLU A 24 12.55 4.66 7.25
CA GLU A 24 12.47 6.13 7.28
C GLU A 24 11.79 6.69 6.02
N PHE A 25 11.86 5.95 4.91
CA PHE A 25 11.28 6.33 3.63
C PHE A 25 10.62 5.10 2.99
N PRO A 26 9.37 4.75 3.38
CA PRO A 26 8.71 3.49 3.04
C PRO A 26 8.11 3.51 1.64
N CYS A 27 8.88 4.02 0.68
CA CYS A 27 8.55 3.98 -0.72
C CYS A 27 9.82 3.82 -1.56
N ALA A 28 9.66 3.19 -2.70
CA ALA A 28 10.68 3.12 -3.75
C ALA A 28 10.05 3.53 -5.07
N GLY A 29 10.86 4.11 -5.96
CA GLY A 29 10.44 4.54 -7.28
C GLY A 29 11.26 3.81 -8.33
N TYR A 30 10.57 3.26 -9.31
CA TYR A 30 11.16 2.50 -10.41
C TYR A 30 10.66 3.07 -11.73
N ALA A 31 11.50 3.01 -12.77
CA ALA A 31 11.07 3.21 -14.14
C ALA A 31 11.29 1.88 -14.85
N SER A 32 10.21 1.33 -15.38
CA SER A 32 10.22 0.05 -16.08
C SER A 32 9.65 0.21 -17.47
N HIS A 33 10.20 -0.54 -18.42
CA HIS A 33 9.67 -0.68 -19.77
C HIS A 33 9.09 -2.08 -19.91
N HIS A 34 7.80 -2.16 -20.26
CA HIS A 34 7.11 -3.42 -20.47
C HIS A 34 6.68 -3.51 -21.93
N THR A 35 6.83 -4.67 -22.56
CA THR A 35 6.33 -4.94 -23.91
C THR A 35 5.08 -5.81 -23.88
N GLU A 36 4.44 -6.02 -25.04
CA GLU A 36 3.29 -6.92 -25.17
C GLU A 36 3.64 -8.41 -25.02
N LYS A 37 4.93 -8.74 -24.89
CA LYS A 37 5.36 -10.12 -24.70
C LYS A 37 4.90 -10.65 -23.35
N THR A 38 4.54 -11.92 -23.32
CA THR A 38 4.08 -12.62 -22.11
C THR A 38 5.10 -12.60 -20.98
N GLU A 39 6.39 -12.61 -21.31
CA GLU A 39 7.51 -12.55 -20.36
C GLU A 39 7.65 -11.19 -19.66
N ASP A 40 7.15 -10.11 -20.25
CA ASP A 40 7.21 -8.75 -19.69
C ASP A 40 5.94 -8.38 -18.89
N THR A 41 5.03 -9.35 -18.72
CA THR A 41 3.83 -9.14 -17.91
C THR A 41 4.16 -9.19 -16.42
N ILE A 42 3.47 -8.34 -15.66
CA ILE A 42 3.50 -8.36 -14.21
C ILE A 42 2.39 -9.32 -13.75
N PRO A 43 2.74 -10.54 -13.28
CA PRO A 43 1.76 -11.54 -12.88
C PRO A 43 0.89 -11.06 -11.72
N TRP A 44 -0.19 -11.81 -11.46
CA TRP A 44 -1.06 -11.54 -10.32
C TRP A 44 -0.30 -11.57 -9.00
N HIS A 45 -0.28 -10.45 -8.29
CA HIS A 45 0.36 -10.32 -7.00
C HIS A 45 -0.33 -9.29 -6.11
N TRP A 46 0.03 -9.29 -4.83
CA TRP A 46 -0.38 -8.29 -3.85
C TRP A 46 0.78 -7.97 -2.92
N HIS A 47 0.82 -6.74 -2.44
CA HIS A 47 1.81 -6.23 -1.50
C HIS A 47 1.14 -5.35 -0.44
N GLU A 48 1.82 -5.11 0.67
CA GLU A 48 1.26 -4.32 1.79
C GLU A 48 1.46 -2.82 1.58
N GLU A 49 2.26 -2.46 0.57
CA GLU A 49 2.55 -1.12 0.13
C GLU A 49 1.42 -0.58 -0.76
N MET A 50 1.36 0.73 -0.93
CA MET A 50 0.53 1.34 -1.97
C MET A 50 1.41 1.53 -3.18
N GLU A 51 0.92 1.15 -4.35
CA GLU A 51 1.65 1.33 -5.60
C GLU A 51 1.04 2.44 -6.42
N ILE A 52 1.90 3.28 -6.99
CA ILE A 52 1.51 4.34 -7.91
C ILE A 52 2.19 4.07 -9.23
N ILE A 53 1.38 3.85 -10.27
CA ILE A 53 1.84 3.63 -11.64
C ILE A 53 1.55 4.90 -12.42
N TRP A 54 2.58 5.49 -13.04
CA TRP A 54 2.43 6.59 -13.98
C TRP A 54 2.89 6.14 -15.37
N ILE A 55 2.07 6.40 -16.39
CA ILE A 55 2.40 6.03 -17.76
C ILE A 55 3.14 7.18 -18.42
N ALA A 56 4.47 7.06 -18.50
CA ALA A 56 5.31 8.03 -19.21
C ALA A 56 5.05 7.98 -20.73
N GLU A 57 4.92 6.77 -21.29
CA GLU A 57 4.63 6.50 -22.70
C GLU A 57 3.83 5.20 -22.88
N GLY A 58 3.11 5.07 -23.99
CA GLY A 58 2.32 3.88 -24.32
C GLY A 58 1.04 3.73 -23.49
N GLN A 59 0.63 2.47 -23.29
CA GLN A 59 -0.57 2.09 -22.55
C GLN A 59 -0.30 0.85 -21.68
N LEU A 60 -0.94 0.80 -20.50
CA LEU A 60 -0.85 -0.31 -19.54
C LEU A 60 -2.24 -0.78 -19.15
N LYS A 61 -2.51 -2.07 -19.32
CA LYS A 61 -3.70 -2.72 -18.79
C LYS A 61 -3.46 -3.19 -17.37
N LEU A 62 -4.18 -2.60 -16.44
CA LEU A 62 -4.20 -2.97 -15.04
C LEU A 62 -5.47 -3.77 -14.76
N LYS A 63 -5.33 -4.94 -14.13
CA LYS A 63 -6.45 -5.78 -13.71
C LYS A 63 -6.41 -5.96 -12.20
N THR A 64 -7.59 -6.03 -11.61
CA THR A 64 -7.86 -6.45 -10.23
C THR A 64 -8.85 -7.60 -10.28
N SER A 65 -9.11 -8.26 -9.15
CA SER A 65 -10.10 -9.35 -9.09
C SER A 65 -11.49 -8.96 -9.59
N SER A 66 -11.87 -7.68 -9.49
CA SER A 66 -13.22 -7.19 -9.81
C SER A 66 -13.28 -6.28 -11.04
N SER A 67 -12.16 -5.72 -11.49
CA SER A 67 -12.14 -4.64 -12.49
C SER A 67 -10.92 -4.70 -13.41
N SER A 68 -11.07 -4.20 -14.64
CA SER A 68 -9.97 -4.00 -15.59
C SER A 68 -9.93 -2.54 -16.03
N PHE A 69 -8.74 -1.97 -16.07
CA PHE A 69 -8.47 -0.59 -16.45
C PHE A 69 -7.42 -0.57 -17.55
N LEU A 70 -7.50 0.42 -18.44
CA LEU A 70 -6.44 0.74 -19.39
C LEU A 70 -5.96 2.14 -19.10
N LEU A 71 -4.67 2.27 -18.81
CA LEU A 71 -3.98 3.53 -18.53
C LEU A 71 -3.23 3.95 -19.78
N SER A 72 -3.36 5.20 -20.19
CA SER A 72 -2.63 5.82 -21.32
C SER A 72 -1.59 6.81 -20.82
N LYS A 73 -0.69 7.23 -21.72
CA LYS A 73 0.30 8.29 -21.46
C LYS A 73 -0.28 9.46 -20.65
N GLY A 74 0.42 9.84 -19.58
CA GLY A 74 0.06 10.92 -18.67
C GLY A 74 -0.90 10.52 -17.54
N GLN A 75 -1.49 9.33 -17.59
CA GLN A 75 -2.40 8.86 -16.55
C GLN A 75 -1.67 8.18 -15.39
N ILE A 76 -2.32 8.19 -14.23
CA ILE A 76 -1.84 7.57 -13.01
C ILE A 76 -2.87 6.54 -12.54
N ALA A 77 -2.41 5.37 -12.11
CA ALA A 77 -3.17 4.46 -11.27
C ALA A 77 -2.57 4.43 -9.87
N VAL A 78 -3.44 4.32 -8.87
CA VAL A 78 -3.05 4.07 -7.49
C VAL A 78 -3.68 2.75 -7.07
N ILE A 79 -2.85 1.78 -6.75
CA ILE A 79 -3.25 0.47 -6.28
C ILE A 79 -3.12 0.50 -4.76
N ASN A 80 -4.24 0.24 -4.10
CA ASN A 80 -4.28 0.21 -2.64
C ASN A 80 -3.61 -1.07 -2.13
N SER A 81 -3.21 -1.08 -0.87
CA SER A 81 -2.52 -2.23 -0.30
C SER A 81 -3.41 -3.45 -0.17
N ASN A 82 -2.78 -4.61 -0.27
CA ASN A 82 -3.39 -5.94 -0.24
C ASN A 82 -4.43 -6.16 -1.37
N ILE A 83 -4.40 -5.34 -2.41
CA ILE A 83 -5.21 -5.55 -3.60
C ILE A 83 -4.45 -6.50 -4.53
N LEU A 84 -5.06 -7.65 -4.83
CA LEU A 84 -4.56 -8.56 -5.85
C LEU A 84 -4.73 -7.90 -7.22
N HIS A 85 -3.62 -7.73 -7.94
CA HIS A 85 -3.62 -7.04 -9.23
C HIS A 85 -2.61 -7.65 -10.20
N TYR A 86 -2.82 -7.37 -11.49
CA TYR A 86 -2.02 -7.82 -12.63
C TYR A 86 -1.83 -6.66 -13.59
N ALA A 87 -0.65 -6.53 -14.19
CA ALA A 87 -0.39 -5.48 -15.16
C ALA A 87 0.32 -6.02 -16.41
N ALA A 88 -0.03 -5.47 -17.57
CA ALA A 88 0.64 -5.77 -18.83
C ALA A 88 0.54 -4.57 -19.77
N ALA A 89 1.53 -4.39 -20.65
CA ALA A 89 1.37 -3.46 -21.76
C ALA A 89 0.14 -3.86 -22.59
N ALA A 90 -0.59 -2.88 -23.13
CA ALA A 90 -1.83 -3.16 -23.85
C ALA A 90 -2.02 -2.25 -25.06
N ALA A 91 -2.77 -2.77 -26.03
CA ALA A 91 -3.24 -2.04 -27.20
C ALA A 91 -4.72 -1.62 -27.02
N ASP A 92 -4.93 -0.31 -27.08
CA ASP A 92 -6.12 0.53 -27.28
C ASP A 92 -7.47 0.16 -26.64
N ILE A 93 -7.91 1.02 -25.71
CA ILE A 93 -9.28 1.16 -25.14
C ILE A 93 -9.50 2.64 -24.75
N SER A 94 -10.75 3.12 -24.79
CA SER A 94 -11.11 4.53 -24.66
C SER A 94 -10.89 5.16 -23.27
N GLU A 95 -10.36 6.39 -23.27
CA GLU A 95 -10.03 7.27 -22.14
C GLU A 95 -11.17 7.51 -21.12
N ARG A 96 -12.42 7.54 -21.58
CA ARG A 96 -13.60 7.91 -20.77
C ARG A 96 -13.91 6.94 -19.63
N GLU A 97 -13.58 5.66 -19.80
CA GLU A 97 -13.86 4.61 -18.80
C GLU A 97 -12.77 4.53 -17.71
N CYS A 98 -11.58 5.07 -17.98
CA CYS A 98 -10.44 5.11 -17.06
C CYS A 98 -10.64 6.13 -15.92
N LEU A 99 -11.02 7.37 -16.26
CA LEU A 99 -11.20 8.46 -15.29
C LEU A 99 -12.29 8.17 -14.25
N ARG A 100 -13.36 7.49 -14.67
CA ARG A 100 -14.49 7.09 -13.81
C ARG A 100 -14.07 6.11 -12.70
N CYS A 101 -13.02 5.33 -12.92
CA CYS A 101 -12.59 4.27 -12.03
C CYS A 101 -11.54 4.72 -11.00
N PHE A 102 -10.67 5.65 -11.39
CA PHE A 102 -9.66 6.26 -10.51
C PHE A 102 -10.27 6.90 -9.25
N GLN A 103 -11.38 7.63 -9.41
CA GLN A 103 -12.09 8.27 -8.29
C GLN A 103 -12.87 7.26 -7.42
N LYS A 104 -13.26 6.11 -7.98
CA LYS A 104 -14.03 5.08 -7.26
C LYS A 104 -13.17 4.18 -6.38
N MET A 105 -11.88 4.02 -6.69
CA MET A 105 -11.00 3.08 -5.96
C MET A 105 -10.61 3.56 -4.56
N LEU A 106 -10.41 4.87 -4.36
CA LEU A 106 -9.74 5.33 -3.15
C LEU A 106 -10.67 5.48 -1.95
N GLN A 107 -11.88 6.04 -2.09
CA GLN A 107 -12.86 6.35 -1.02
C GLN A 107 -12.32 7.00 0.28
N ILE A 108 -11.01 7.24 0.39
CA ILE A 108 -10.25 7.95 1.42
C ILE A 108 -9.04 8.60 0.73
N SER A 109 -8.56 9.71 1.28
CA SER A 109 -7.36 10.38 0.73
C SER A 109 -6.08 9.54 0.95
N PRO A 110 -5.06 9.66 0.09
CA PRO A 110 -3.75 9.00 0.29
C PRO A 110 -3.13 9.27 1.68
N ILE A 111 -3.32 10.47 2.22
CA ILE A 111 -2.86 10.84 3.56
C ILE A 111 -3.61 10.05 4.64
N GLN A 112 -4.92 9.90 4.53
CA GLN A 112 -5.70 9.09 5.48
C GLN A 112 -5.27 7.63 5.45
N TYR A 113 -4.93 7.13 4.26
CA TYR A 113 -4.39 5.79 4.10
C TYR A 113 -3.03 5.63 4.78
N LEU A 114 -2.07 6.51 4.49
CA LEU A 114 -0.75 6.50 5.11
C LEU A 114 -0.84 6.57 6.64
N LEU A 115 -1.71 7.44 7.16
CA LEU A 115 -1.97 7.55 8.59
C LEU A 115 -2.52 6.25 9.18
N LYS A 116 -3.42 5.55 8.46
CA LYS A 116 -3.94 4.24 8.88
C LYS A 116 -2.82 3.21 8.93
N TYR A 117 -2.01 3.11 7.87
CA TYR A 117 -0.88 2.19 7.80
C TYR A 117 0.11 2.42 8.95
N ARG A 118 0.52 3.67 9.18
CA ARG A 118 1.43 4.03 10.28
C ARG A 118 0.88 3.64 11.65
N VAL A 119 -0.43 3.83 11.87
CA VAL A 119 -1.10 3.37 13.11
C VAL A 119 -1.07 1.85 13.23
N MET A 120 -1.35 1.12 12.15
CA MET A 120 -1.33 -0.35 12.14
C MET A 120 0.06 -0.92 12.43
N GLN A 121 1.11 -0.36 11.84
CA GLN A 121 2.50 -0.76 12.15
C GLN A 121 2.85 -0.47 13.62
N GLY A 122 2.38 0.65 14.16
CA GLY A 122 2.55 0.97 15.58
C GLY A 122 1.83 -0.05 16.46
N ALA A 123 0.59 -0.40 16.12
CA ALA A 123 -0.17 -1.42 16.83
C ALA A 123 0.57 -2.78 16.84
N LYS A 124 1.08 -3.21 15.68
CA LYS A 124 1.87 -4.44 15.54
C LYS A 124 3.12 -4.41 16.44
N MET A 125 3.88 -3.32 16.38
CA MET A 125 5.07 -3.14 17.23
C MET A 125 4.75 -3.25 18.72
N LEU A 126 3.62 -2.67 19.16
CA LEU A 126 3.20 -2.72 20.56
C LEU A 126 2.78 -4.12 21.04
N LEU A 127 2.46 -5.04 20.14
CA LEU A 127 2.14 -6.42 20.46
C LEU A 127 3.37 -7.32 20.42
N GLU A 128 4.28 -7.08 19.48
CA GLU A 128 5.50 -7.86 19.30
C GLU A 128 6.56 -7.54 20.37
N ASP A 129 6.60 -6.29 20.85
CA ASP A 129 7.53 -5.85 21.89
C ASP A 129 6.79 -5.23 23.09
N PRO A 130 6.55 -5.99 24.17
CA PRO A 130 5.91 -5.50 25.38
C PRO A 130 6.66 -4.36 26.09
N ALA A 131 7.98 -4.25 25.88
CA ALA A 131 8.83 -3.24 26.49
C ALA A 131 8.81 -1.91 25.71
N ALA A 132 8.40 -1.93 24.44
CA ALA A 132 8.31 -0.73 23.61
C ALA A 132 7.39 0.32 24.24
N SER A 133 7.89 1.55 24.34
CA SER A 133 7.07 2.67 24.81
C SER A 133 6.13 3.16 23.70
N ILE A 134 4.98 3.74 24.06
CA ILE A 134 4.04 4.32 23.08
C ILE A 134 4.71 5.45 22.29
N SER A 135 5.57 6.23 22.95
CA SER A 135 6.33 7.32 22.32
C SER A 135 7.32 6.78 21.29
N GLU A 136 8.02 5.69 21.61
CA GLU A 136 8.95 5.04 20.70
C GLU A 136 8.21 4.48 19.48
N ALA A 137 7.10 3.76 19.67
CA ALA A 137 6.28 3.26 18.57
C ALA A 137 5.75 4.40 17.68
N ALA A 138 5.35 5.52 18.27
CA ALA A 138 4.91 6.70 17.51
C ALA A 138 6.03 7.26 16.61
N VAL A 139 7.23 7.48 17.17
CA VAL A 139 8.39 7.99 16.43
C VAL A 139 8.79 7.03 15.33
N ARG A 140 8.86 5.74 15.66
CA ARG A 140 9.17 4.65 14.74
C ARG A 140 8.17 4.57 13.59
N CYS A 141 6.89 4.78 13.85
CA CYS A 141 5.88 4.80 12.80
C CYS A 141 5.75 6.14 12.07
N GLY A 142 6.71 7.06 12.23
CA GLY A 142 6.77 8.30 11.47
C GLY A 142 5.75 9.36 11.92
N PHE A 143 5.40 9.40 13.21
CA PHE A 143 4.63 10.50 13.79
C PHE A 143 5.55 11.52 14.47
N ASP A 144 5.33 12.79 14.15
CA ASP A 144 6.08 13.91 14.73
C ASP A 144 5.79 14.12 16.23
N SER A 145 4.71 13.51 16.74
CA SER A 145 4.40 13.51 18.17
C SER A 145 3.61 12.26 18.61
N PRO A 146 3.86 11.74 19.84
CA PRO A 146 3.07 10.67 20.44
C PRO A 146 1.58 11.02 20.59
N SER A 147 1.25 12.30 20.76
CA SER A 147 -0.12 12.80 20.85
C SER A 147 -0.87 12.64 19.51
N ASN A 148 -0.22 12.94 18.38
CA ASN A 148 -0.83 12.75 17.05
C ASN A 148 -1.04 11.27 16.74
N PHE A 149 -0.04 10.43 17.06
CA PHE A 149 -0.17 8.97 17.00
C PHE A 149 -1.38 8.48 17.79
N THR A 150 -1.51 8.89 19.06
CA THR A 150 -2.62 8.47 19.94
C THR A 150 -3.99 8.92 19.40
N LYS A 151 -4.08 10.14 18.86
CA LYS A 151 -5.30 10.66 18.24
C LYS A 151 -5.71 9.82 17.03
N MET A 152 -4.75 9.48 16.17
CA MET A 152 -4.98 8.68 14.99
C MET A 152 -5.27 7.21 15.33
N PHE A 153 -4.63 6.68 16.36
CA PHE A 153 -4.87 5.34 16.89
C PHE A 153 -6.32 5.21 17.37
N ARG A 154 -6.80 6.15 18.20
CA ARG A 154 -8.20 6.21 18.61
C ARG A 154 -9.16 6.29 17.43
N ARG A 155 -8.80 7.03 16.38
CA ARG A 155 -9.64 7.17 15.19
C ARG A 155 -9.82 5.85 14.43
N PHE A 156 -8.79 5.01 14.35
CA PHE A 156 -8.83 3.78 13.56
C PHE A 156 -9.17 2.52 14.38
N TYR A 157 -8.80 2.49 15.67
CA TYR A 157 -8.98 1.33 16.56
C TYR A 157 -10.02 1.57 17.66
N ASN A 158 -10.63 2.77 17.73
CA ASN A 158 -11.61 3.16 18.76
C ASN A 158 -11.12 3.02 20.22
N CYS A 159 -9.81 2.94 20.43
CA CYS A 159 -9.16 2.88 21.73
C CYS A 159 -7.77 3.54 21.66
N THR A 160 -7.17 3.82 22.82
CA THR A 160 -5.79 4.29 22.90
C THR A 160 -4.80 3.15 22.65
N PRO A 161 -3.55 3.46 22.25
CA PRO A 161 -2.49 2.45 22.17
C PRO A 161 -2.26 1.71 23.50
N ARG A 162 -2.48 2.38 24.64
CA ARG A 162 -2.35 1.80 25.99
C ARG A 162 -3.47 0.81 26.27
N GLU A 163 -4.72 1.20 26.01
CA GLU A 163 -5.90 0.33 26.14
C GLU A 163 -5.78 -0.88 25.21
N TYR A 164 -5.42 -0.65 23.94
CA TYR A 164 -5.20 -1.70 22.96
C TYR A 164 -4.20 -2.75 23.44
N ARG A 165 -3.09 -2.30 24.05
CA ARG A 165 -2.07 -3.19 24.63
C ARG A 165 -2.62 -4.02 25.79
N HIS A 166 -3.38 -3.42 26.70
CA HIS A 166 -3.99 -4.15 27.83
C HIS A 166 -5.06 -5.14 27.37
N MET A 167 -5.93 -4.75 26.44
CA MET A 167 -7.03 -5.59 25.94
C MET A 167 -6.54 -6.90 25.30
N GLN A 168 -5.36 -6.88 24.66
CA GLN A 168 -4.76 -8.08 24.07
C GLN A 168 -4.04 -8.97 25.09
N ILE A 169 -3.61 -8.43 26.23
CA ILE A 169 -3.10 -9.22 27.36
C ILE A 169 -4.26 -9.95 28.06
N ASP A 170 -5.43 -9.31 28.13
CA ASP A 170 -6.65 -9.85 28.77
C ASP A 170 -7.52 -10.71 27.83
N GLY A 171 -7.09 -10.95 26.58
CA GLY A 171 -7.78 -11.82 25.62
C GLY A 171 -9.07 -11.24 25.00
N ALA A 172 -9.34 -9.95 25.17
CA ALA A 172 -10.50 -9.28 24.59
C ALA A 172 -10.16 -8.68 23.21
N VAL A 173 -10.67 -9.29 22.13
CA VAL A 173 -10.37 -8.83 20.77
C VAL A 173 -11.30 -7.70 20.34
N CYS A 174 -10.75 -6.51 20.10
CA CYS A 174 -11.44 -5.42 19.41
C CYS A 174 -11.44 -5.70 17.90
N HIS A 175 -12.46 -6.41 17.41
CA HIS A 175 -12.70 -6.52 15.97
C HIS A 175 -13.71 -5.47 15.52
N ARG A 176 -13.29 -4.65 14.55
CA ARG A 176 -14.05 -4.45 13.30
C ARG A 176 -13.13 -4.01 12.18
#